data_AF-A0A1R1I5T3-F1
#
_entry.id   AF-A0A1R1I5T3-F1
#
_cell.length_a   1.000
_cell.length_b   1.000
_cell.length_c   1.000
_cell.angle_alpha   90.00
_cell.angle_beta   90.00
_cell.angle_gamma   90.00
#
_symmetry.space_group_name_H-M   'P 1'
#
loop_
_entity.id
_entity.type
_entity.pdbx_description
1 polymer ?
#
loop_
_entity_poly.entity_id
_entity_poly.type
_entity_poly.pdbx_seq_one_letter_code
_entity_poly.pdbx_strand_id
1 'polypeptide(L)'
;MSDDASARLGLPYLAAGQLQKHVTLNEALTRLDALIQTAVVSRATTVQPADPAEGALYILPEAATGADWAMHPAGSLLRHERGGWLPVPAPDGLLAVVLDSEEMLVRREGVWTPLSFGLPEEIQQITRLGVNATADATNVVAVRANKALWTALESESGGDGDLRFTFNKQAAGDVLSLLFQSGWGGRAELGLVGDDDLRLKVSPDGGAWHEALRVDRSTGRAWFGQGATRRETTVLAASGSWTPPS
;
A
#
# COMPACT_ATOMS: atom_id res chain seq x y z
N MET A 1 -27.31 -12.21 -36.24
CA MET A 1 -27.41 -11.46 -34.97
C MET A 1 -28.13 -10.16 -35.27
N SER A 2 -29.01 -9.72 -34.38
CA SER A 2 -30.05 -8.71 -34.68
C SER A 2 -29.44 -7.38 -35.15
N ASP A 3 -29.80 -6.94 -36.36
CA ASP A 3 -29.50 -5.60 -36.87
C ASP A 3 -30.26 -4.49 -36.12
N ASP A 4 -31.09 -4.88 -35.15
CA ASP A 4 -31.97 -3.98 -34.39
C ASP A 4 -31.41 -3.59 -33.02
N ALA A 5 -30.19 -4.02 -32.63
CA ALA A 5 -29.60 -3.68 -31.32
C ALA A 5 -28.07 -3.64 -31.30
N SER A 6 -27.49 -2.94 -30.31
CA SER A 6 -26.04 -2.88 -30.07
C SER A 6 -25.46 -4.23 -29.60
N ALA A 7 -24.24 -4.53 -30.04
CA ALA A 7 -23.64 -5.85 -29.87
C ALA A 7 -23.41 -6.27 -28.40
N ARG A 8 -23.13 -5.32 -27.49
CA ARG A 8 -22.73 -5.65 -26.11
C ARG A 8 -23.86 -5.52 -25.09
N LEU A 9 -24.50 -4.35 -25.03
CA LEU A 9 -25.54 -4.02 -24.06
C LEU A 9 -26.96 -4.20 -24.62
N GLY A 10 -27.11 -4.55 -25.90
CA GLY A 10 -28.42 -4.76 -26.52
C GLY A 10 -29.27 -3.49 -26.62
N LEU A 11 -28.65 -2.32 -26.76
CA LEU A 11 -29.35 -1.04 -26.91
C LEU A 11 -30.11 -1.04 -28.24
N PRO A 12 -31.43 -0.78 -28.26
CA PRO A 12 -32.22 -0.87 -29.48
C PRO A 12 -31.82 0.21 -30.50
N TYR A 13 -31.59 -0.20 -31.74
CA TYR A 13 -31.34 0.71 -32.87
C TYR A 13 -32.66 1.23 -33.46
N LEU A 14 -32.60 2.46 -33.96
CA LEU A 14 -33.73 3.07 -34.67
C LEU A 14 -33.82 2.47 -36.08
N ALA A 15 -35.01 2.01 -36.45
CA ALA A 15 -35.30 1.49 -37.79
C ALA A 15 -35.12 2.57 -38.87
N ALA A 16 -34.82 2.12 -40.10
CA ALA A 16 -34.62 3.00 -41.23
C ALA A 16 -35.88 3.85 -41.52
N GLY A 17 -35.67 5.15 -41.77
CA GLY A 17 -36.75 6.11 -42.00
C GLY A 17 -36.29 7.28 -42.87
N GLN A 18 -37.25 8.10 -43.32
CA GLN A 18 -36.99 9.27 -44.15
C GLN A 18 -36.05 10.26 -43.43
N LEU A 19 -35.10 10.85 -44.17
CA LEU A 19 -34.02 11.74 -43.69
C LEU A 19 -32.84 11.06 -42.97
N GLN A 20 -32.70 9.73 -43.00
CA GLN A 20 -31.51 9.00 -42.53
C GLN A 20 -31.05 9.29 -41.09
N LYS A 21 -31.91 9.84 -40.22
CA LYS A 21 -31.60 10.17 -38.81
C LYS A 21 -31.15 8.96 -38.00
N HIS A 22 -31.59 7.77 -38.39
CA HIS A 22 -31.19 6.50 -37.79
C HIS A 22 -29.68 6.26 -37.89
N VAL A 23 -29.00 6.73 -38.94
CA VAL A 23 -27.56 6.52 -39.10
C VAL A 23 -26.79 7.18 -37.96
N THR A 24 -26.98 8.49 -37.77
CA THR A 24 -26.28 9.26 -36.73
C THR A 24 -26.63 8.81 -35.31
N LEU A 25 -27.91 8.48 -35.06
CA LEU A 25 -28.34 8.03 -33.74
C LEU A 25 -27.80 6.63 -33.42
N ASN A 26 -27.87 5.70 -34.37
CA ASN A 26 -27.39 4.33 -34.15
C ASN A 26 -25.88 4.33 -33.96
N GLU A 27 -25.12 5.14 -34.70
CA GLU A 27 -23.68 5.32 -34.48
C GLU A 27 -23.38 5.84 -33.07
N ALA A 28 -24.16 6.81 -32.57
CA ALA A 28 -24.02 7.30 -31.20
C ALA A 28 -24.33 6.20 -30.16
N LEU A 29 -25.35 5.37 -30.40
CA LEU A 29 -25.69 4.23 -29.54
C LEU A 29 -24.61 3.15 -29.57
N THR A 30 -24.03 2.83 -30.72
CA THR A 30 -22.89 1.92 -30.86
C THR A 30 -21.67 2.44 -30.08
N ARG A 31 -21.41 3.74 -30.16
CA ARG A 31 -20.33 4.36 -29.39
C ARG A 31 -20.61 4.32 -27.88
N LEU A 32 -21.85 4.60 -27.47
CA LEU A 32 -22.27 4.55 -26.07
C LEU A 32 -22.15 3.12 -25.51
N ASP A 33 -22.53 2.13 -26.33
CA ASP A 33 -22.39 0.70 -26.04
C ASP A 33 -20.94 0.27 -25.80
N ALA A 34 -19.96 0.96 -26.38
CA ALA A 34 -18.54 0.72 -26.11
C ALA A 34 -18.02 1.45 -24.86
N LEU A 35 -18.55 2.65 -24.56
CA LEU A 35 -18.04 3.54 -23.51
C LEU A 35 -18.70 3.37 -22.14
N ILE A 36 -19.99 3.01 -22.06
CA ILE A 36 -20.67 2.80 -20.78
C ILE A 36 -20.18 1.48 -20.19
N GLN A 37 -19.65 1.48 -18.96
CA GLN A 37 -19.14 0.25 -18.33
C GLN A 37 -18.15 -0.49 -19.26
N THR A 38 -17.18 0.22 -19.85
CA THR A 38 -16.21 -0.34 -20.79
C THR A 38 -15.58 -1.62 -20.22
N ALA A 39 -15.86 -2.76 -20.87
CA ALA A 39 -15.37 -4.07 -20.46
C ALA A 39 -14.52 -4.63 -21.61
N VAL A 40 -13.22 -4.64 -21.39
CA VAL A 40 -12.19 -5.03 -22.36
C VAL A 40 -11.87 -6.49 -22.12
N VAL A 41 -11.86 -7.30 -23.17
CA VAL A 41 -11.53 -8.73 -23.08
C VAL A 41 -10.10 -8.91 -22.58
N SER A 42 -9.16 -8.18 -23.18
CA SER A 42 -7.75 -8.22 -22.82
C SER A 42 -7.03 -6.93 -23.19
N ARG A 43 -6.00 -6.60 -22.42
CA ARG A 43 -5.00 -5.56 -22.75
C ARG A 43 -3.61 -6.12 -23.08
N ALA A 44 -3.42 -7.43 -22.93
CA ALA A 44 -2.13 -8.11 -23.06
C ALA A 44 -2.06 -9.02 -24.29
N THR A 45 -3.18 -9.27 -24.95
CA THR A 45 -3.23 -10.05 -26.20
C THR A 45 -2.43 -9.34 -27.28
N THR A 46 -1.37 -9.98 -27.80
CA THR A 46 -0.44 -9.38 -28.78
C THR A 46 -0.76 -9.76 -30.23
N VAL A 47 -1.58 -10.78 -30.45
CA VAL A 47 -1.98 -11.22 -31.80
C VAL A 47 -3.47 -10.99 -31.97
N GLN A 48 -3.85 -10.30 -33.05
CA GLN A 48 -5.24 -10.07 -33.44
C GLN A 48 -6.03 -11.40 -33.44
N PRO A 49 -7.09 -11.52 -32.62
CA PRO A 49 -7.96 -12.69 -32.63
C PRO A 49 -8.61 -12.89 -34.01
N ALA A 50 -8.65 -14.13 -34.47
CA ALA A 50 -9.24 -14.46 -35.77
C ALA A 50 -10.78 -14.49 -35.76
N ASP A 51 -11.38 -14.79 -34.60
CA ASP A 51 -12.85 -14.87 -34.43
C ASP A 51 -13.28 -14.34 -33.04
N PRO A 52 -13.09 -13.05 -32.75
CA PRO A 52 -13.57 -12.44 -31.51
C PRO A 52 -15.09 -12.23 -31.55
N ALA A 53 -15.73 -12.31 -30.39
CA ALA A 53 -17.16 -12.02 -30.27
C ALA A 53 -17.49 -10.59 -30.77
N GLU A 54 -18.67 -10.43 -31.35
CA GLU A 54 -19.15 -9.11 -31.77
C GLU A 54 -19.30 -8.18 -30.57
N GLY A 55 -18.83 -6.94 -30.70
CA GLY A 55 -18.78 -5.97 -29.61
C GLY A 55 -17.63 -6.19 -28.63
N ALA A 56 -16.76 -7.18 -28.85
CA ALA A 56 -15.57 -7.39 -28.03
C ALA A 56 -14.64 -6.17 -28.11
N LEU A 57 -14.19 -5.72 -26.95
CA LEU A 57 -13.28 -4.59 -26.82
C LEU A 57 -11.88 -5.09 -26.45
N TYR A 58 -10.86 -4.51 -27.06
CA TYR A 58 -9.45 -4.78 -26.76
C TYR A 58 -8.69 -3.48 -26.61
N ILE A 59 -7.73 -3.45 -25.68
CA ILE A 59 -6.72 -2.39 -25.59
C ILE A 59 -5.46 -2.94 -26.23
N LEU A 60 -4.92 -2.25 -27.24
CA LEU A 60 -3.74 -2.74 -27.95
C LEU A 60 -2.48 -2.62 -27.07
N PRO A 61 -1.75 -3.73 -26.83
CA PRO A 61 -0.42 -3.64 -26.24
C PRO A 61 0.60 -3.07 -27.24
N GLU A 62 1.79 -2.70 -26.75
CA GLU A 62 2.88 -2.16 -27.58
C GLU A 62 3.32 -3.07 -28.72
N ALA A 63 3.19 -4.39 -28.54
CA ALA A 63 3.58 -5.41 -29.53
C ALA A 63 2.38 -6.03 -30.25
N ALA A 64 1.28 -5.29 -30.44
CA ALA A 64 0.11 -5.76 -31.17
C ALA A 64 0.42 -6.05 -32.65
N THR A 65 -0.02 -7.21 -33.15
CA THR A 65 0.17 -7.69 -34.53
C THR A 65 -1.16 -8.12 -35.14
N GLY A 66 -1.28 -8.01 -36.47
CA GLY A 66 -2.51 -8.34 -37.21
C GLY A 66 -2.77 -7.36 -38.34
N ALA A 67 -3.62 -7.75 -39.30
CA ALA A 67 -3.91 -6.92 -40.48
C ALA A 67 -4.56 -5.57 -40.10
N ASP A 68 -5.46 -5.59 -39.11
CA ASP A 68 -6.17 -4.40 -38.64
C ASP A 68 -5.45 -3.76 -37.45
N TRP A 69 -5.00 -4.58 -36.49
CA TRP A 69 -4.37 -4.08 -35.27
C TRP A 69 -3.08 -3.30 -35.54
N ALA A 70 -2.29 -3.69 -36.54
CA ALA A 70 -1.05 -2.98 -36.91
C ALA A 70 -1.29 -1.58 -37.47
N MET A 71 -2.52 -1.23 -37.87
CA MET A 71 -2.87 0.10 -38.37
C MET A 71 -3.18 1.11 -37.25
N HIS A 72 -3.23 0.66 -35.99
CA HIS A 72 -3.60 1.48 -34.84
C HIS A 72 -2.44 1.58 -33.83
N PRO A 73 -2.23 2.74 -33.18
CA PRO A 73 -1.20 2.88 -32.17
C PRO A 73 -1.52 2.07 -30.92
N ALA A 74 -0.48 1.69 -30.17
CA ALA A 74 -0.61 1.07 -28.86
C ALA A 74 -1.46 1.93 -27.91
N GLY A 75 -2.22 1.30 -27.02
CA GLY A 75 -3.17 1.96 -26.12
C GLY A 75 -4.51 2.33 -26.77
N SER A 76 -4.69 2.09 -28.07
CA SER A 76 -5.99 2.25 -28.74
C SER A 76 -7.01 1.26 -28.19
N LEU A 77 -8.23 1.73 -27.94
CA LEU A 77 -9.38 0.89 -27.64
C LEU A 77 -10.04 0.50 -28.96
N LEU A 78 -9.97 -0.76 -29.35
CA LEU A 78 -10.62 -1.27 -30.55
C LEU A 78 -11.84 -2.11 -30.19
N ARG A 79 -12.89 -2.00 -31.00
CA ARG A 79 -14.10 -2.81 -30.96
C ARG A 79 -14.14 -3.69 -32.19
N HIS A 80 -14.40 -4.98 -32.03
CA HIS A 80 -14.74 -5.85 -33.15
C HIS A 80 -16.23 -5.74 -33.45
N GLU A 81 -16.58 -5.37 -34.68
CA GLU A 81 -17.97 -5.28 -35.13
C GLU A 81 -18.07 -5.43 -36.65
N ARG A 82 -19.08 -6.16 -37.12
CA ARG A 82 -19.39 -6.47 -38.52
C ARG A 82 -18.18 -7.06 -39.27
N GLY A 83 -17.40 -7.90 -38.58
CA GLY A 83 -16.22 -8.57 -39.13
C GLY A 83 -15.01 -7.64 -39.35
N GLY A 84 -15.03 -6.45 -38.75
CA GLY A 84 -13.92 -5.50 -38.78
C GLY A 84 -13.58 -4.94 -37.40
N TRP A 85 -12.46 -4.22 -37.33
CA TRP A 85 -12.02 -3.54 -36.13
C TRP A 85 -12.21 -2.03 -36.26
N LEU A 86 -12.90 -1.44 -35.29
CA LEU A 86 -13.20 -0.02 -35.26
C LEU A 86 -12.55 0.62 -34.02
N PRO A 87 -11.78 1.71 -34.17
CA PRO A 87 -11.26 2.44 -33.04
C PRO A 87 -12.39 3.19 -32.32
N VAL A 88 -12.44 3.05 -31.00
CA VAL A 88 -13.35 3.78 -30.13
C VAL A 88 -12.57 4.89 -29.44
N PRO A 89 -12.82 6.18 -29.74
CA PRO A 89 -12.16 7.28 -29.06
C PRO A 89 -12.49 7.27 -27.57
N ALA A 90 -11.52 6.90 -26.75
CA ALA A 90 -11.63 6.86 -25.31
C ALA A 90 -11.06 8.16 -24.72
N PRO A 91 -11.89 8.99 -24.05
CA PRO A 91 -11.43 10.22 -23.42
C PRO A 91 -10.61 9.94 -22.15
N ASP A 92 -9.79 10.91 -21.74
CA ASP A 92 -9.16 10.87 -20.42
C ASP A 92 -10.22 10.87 -19.31
N GLY A 93 -9.95 10.11 -18.25
CA GLY A 93 -10.89 9.83 -17.16
C GLY A 93 -11.79 8.61 -17.40
N LEU A 94 -11.78 8.01 -18.59
CA LEU A 94 -12.54 6.78 -18.85
C LEU A 94 -12.02 5.62 -18.00
N LEU A 95 -12.96 4.91 -17.37
CA LEU A 95 -12.71 3.67 -16.64
C LEU A 95 -12.96 2.47 -17.55
N ALA A 96 -12.07 1.50 -17.53
CA ALA A 96 -12.23 0.22 -18.21
C ALA A 96 -11.95 -0.94 -17.26
N VAL A 97 -12.77 -1.97 -17.30
CA VAL A 97 -12.50 -3.26 -16.63
C VAL A 97 -11.88 -4.20 -17.65
N VAL A 98 -10.75 -4.81 -17.33
CA VAL A 98 -10.12 -5.84 -18.13
C VAL A 98 -10.57 -7.20 -17.59
N LEU A 99 -11.26 -7.98 -18.42
CA LEU A 99 -11.97 -9.18 -18.00
C LEU A 99 -11.04 -10.36 -17.74
N ASP A 100 -9.92 -10.48 -18.47
CA ASP A 100 -8.98 -11.60 -18.30
C ASP A 100 -8.08 -11.47 -17.07
N SER A 101 -7.75 -10.24 -16.65
CA SER A 101 -6.91 -9.96 -15.48
C SER A 101 -7.68 -9.46 -14.25
N GLU A 102 -9.00 -9.28 -14.37
CA GLU A 102 -9.87 -8.66 -13.35
C GLU A 102 -9.38 -7.28 -12.87
N GLU A 103 -8.65 -6.57 -13.73
CA GLU A 103 -8.04 -5.27 -13.43
C GLU A 103 -8.98 -4.11 -13.82
N MET A 104 -9.04 -3.06 -13.01
CA MET A 104 -9.63 -1.79 -13.42
C MET A 104 -8.54 -0.84 -13.90
N LEU A 105 -8.79 -0.15 -15.01
CA LEU A 105 -7.89 0.86 -15.60
C LEU A 105 -8.60 2.22 -15.65
N VAL A 106 -7.82 3.29 -15.59
CA VAL A 106 -8.22 4.66 -15.91
C VAL A 106 -7.32 5.21 -17.01
N ARG A 107 -7.91 5.85 -18.01
CA ARG A 107 -7.17 6.57 -19.05
C ARG A 107 -6.72 7.95 -18.56
N ARG A 108 -5.42 8.25 -18.62
CA ARG A 108 -4.82 9.53 -18.19
C ARG A 108 -3.77 9.96 -19.21
N GLU A 109 -3.87 11.18 -19.71
CA GLU A 109 -2.93 11.74 -20.70
C GLU A 109 -2.74 10.80 -21.91
N GLY A 110 -3.81 10.13 -22.33
CA GLY A 110 -3.79 9.16 -23.42
C GLY A 110 -3.30 7.75 -23.07
N VAL A 111 -2.84 7.49 -21.84
CA VAL A 111 -2.29 6.19 -21.38
C VAL A 111 -3.27 5.48 -20.45
N TRP A 112 -3.39 4.15 -20.59
CA TRP A 112 -4.16 3.32 -19.66
C TRP A 112 -3.31 2.94 -18.45
N THR A 113 -3.72 3.40 -17.27
CA THR A 113 -3.05 3.11 -16.00
C THR A 113 -3.97 2.31 -15.07
N PRO A 114 -3.46 1.40 -14.23
CA PRO A 114 -4.26 0.73 -13.21
C PRO A 114 -5.03 1.75 -12.36
N LEU A 115 -6.32 1.47 -12.13
CA LEU A 115 -7.15 2.21 -11.18
C LEU A 115 -6.79 1.77 -9.77
N SER A 116 -5.61 2.21 -9.31
CA SER A 116 -5.20 2.05 -7.94
C SER A 116 -6.05 2.98 -7.07
N PHE A 117 -6.99 2.43 -6.32
CA PHE A 117 -7.66 3.16 -5.25
C PHE A 117 -6.65 3.41 -4.12
N GLY A 118 -6.02 4.58 -4.12
CA GLY A 118 -5.50 5.18 -2.89
C GLY A 118 -4.35 4.46 -2.18
N LEU A 119 -3.64 3.54 -2.81
CA LEU A 119 -2.23 3.31 -2.46
C LEU A 119 -1.40 3.95 -3.57
N PRO A 120 -1.04 5.24 -3.45
CA PRO A 120 0.08 5.73 -4.22
C PRO A 120 1.28 4.80 -3.98
N GLU A 121 2.18 4.68 -4.95
CA GLU A 121 3.49 4.04 -4.74
C GLU A 121 4.18 4.63 -3.50
N GLU A 122 3.83 5.89 -3.16
CA GLU A 122 4.25 6.57 -1.94
C GLU A 122 3.08 7.26 -1.22
N ILE A 123 2.80 6.85 0.02
CA ILE A 123 1.94 7.63 0.93
C ILE A 123 2.84 8.61 1.70
N GLN A 124 2.84 9.88 1.29
CA GLN A 124 3.67 10.93 1.90
C GLN A 124 2.82 11.92 2.70
N GLN A 125 3.48 12.61 3.66
CA GLN A 125 2.89 13.67 4.47
C GLN A 125 1.61 13.28 5.25
N ILE A 126 1.47 11.99 5.60
CA ILE A 126 0.39 11.55 6.49
C ILE A 126 0.57 12.15 7.89
N THR A 127 -0.40 12.96 8.29
CA THR A 127 -0.34 13.62 9.60
C THR A 127 -0.84 12.71 10.74
N ARG A 128 -1.62 11.67 10.43
CA ARG A 128 -2.17 10.71 11.41
C ARG A 128 -2.37 9.32 10.81
N LEU A 129 -2.04 8.28 11.58
CA LEU A 129 -2.23 6.88 11.21
C LEU A 129 -2.78 6.09 12.41
N GLY A 130 -4.01 5.58 12.28
CA GLY A 130 -4.67 4.74 13.28
C GLY A 130 -4.87 3.31 12.78
N VAL A 131 -4.41 2.32 13.53
CA VAL A 131 -4.63 0.88 13.24
C VAL A 131 -5.42 0.28 14.40
N ASN A 132 -6.70 -0.08 14.16
CA ASN A 132 -7.67 -0.51 15.19
C ASN A 132 -7.82 0.48 16.38
N ALA A 133 -7.43 1.74 16.16
CA ALA A 133 -7.48 2.83 17.12
C ALA A 133 -7.61 4.17 16.38
N THR A 134 -8.12 5.18 17.06
CA THR A 134 -8.16 6.55 16.54
C THR A 134 -6.89 7.28 16.94
N ALA A 135 -6.11 7.73 15.96
CA ALA A 135 -4.95 8.60 16.18
C ALA A 135 -5.40 10.04 16.49
N ASP A 136 -4.70 10.69 17.42
CA ASP A 136 -5.00 12.04 17.88
C ASP A 136 -3.83 13.02 17.62
N ALA A 137 -3.89 14.24 18.17
CA ALA A 137 -2.86 15.26 17.92
C ALA A 137 -1.54 14.97 18.65
N THR A 138 -1.61 14.17 19.70
CA THR A 138 -0.49 13.75 20.55
C THR A 138 0.04 12.41 20.05
N ASN A 139 -0.85 11.43 19.83
CA ASN A 139 -0.55 10.10 19.31
C ASN A 139 -0.84 10.06 17.81
N VAL A 140 0.01 10.71 17.03
CA VAL A 140 -0.14 10.78 15.56
C VAL A 140 -0.08 9.40 14.90
N VAL A 141 0.60 8.43 15.52
CA VAL A 141 0.52 7.02 15.15
C VAL A 141 -0.04 6.24 16.35
N ALA A 142 -1.21 5.62 16.18
CA ALA A 142 -1.87 4.83 17.22
C ALA A 142 -2.20 3.42 16.72
N VAL A 143 -1.66 2.40 17.38
CA VAL A 143 -1.83 0.99 16.97
C VAL A 143 -2.39 0.18 18.14
N ARG A 144 -3.52 -0.49 17.91
CA ARG A 144 -4.12 -1.47 18.84
C ARG A 144 -4.02 -2.87 18.22
N ALA A 145 -3.00 -3.62 18.62
CA ALA A 145 -2.70 -4.93 18.05
C ALA A 145 -2.16 -5.90 19.11
N ASN A 146 -2.29 -7.20 18.85
CA ASN A 146 -1.69 -8.27 19.69
C ASN A 146 -0.19 -8.44 19.41
N LYS A 147 0.24 -8.22 18.17
CA LYS A 147 1.62 -8.38 17.69
C LYS A 147 1.89 -7.38 16.56
N ALA A 148 3.13 -6.94 16.43
CA ALA A 148 3.63 -6.19 15.28
C ALA A 148 4.99 -6.79 14.87
N LEU A 149 5.12 -7.16 13.60
CA LEU A 149 6.37 -7.63 13.03
C LEU A 149 6.98 -6.49 12.21
N TRP A 150 8.23 -6.17 12.52
CA TRP A 150 9.06 -5.30 11.70
C TRP A 150 10.18 -6.19 11.17
N THR A 151 10.32 -6.26 9.86
CA THR A 151 11.35 -7.07 9.19
C THR A 151 12.09 -6.21 8.19
N ALA A 152 13.37 -6.52 7.97
CA ALA A 152 14.16 -5.86 6.96
C ALA A 152 13.63 -6.19 5.56
N LEU A 153 13.88 -5.29 4.61
CA LEU A 153 13.70 -5.59 3.20
C LEU A 153 14.91 -6.41 2.74
N GLU A 154 14.67 -7.66 2.37
CA GLU A 154 15.73 -8.59 1.99
C GLU A 154 16.33 -8.22 0.63
N SER A 155 17.59 -8.62 0.40
CA SER A 155 18.28 -8.32 -0.86
C SER A 155 17.60 -8.90 -2.10
N GLU A 156 16.94 -10.06 -1.97
CA GLU A 156 16.13 -10.64 -3.05
C GLU A 156 14.87 -9.82 -3.36
N SER A 157 14.41 -9.00 -2.42
CA SER A 157 13.30 -8.06 -2.56
C SER A 157 13.79 -6.63 -2.82
N GLY A 158 15.06 -6.44 -3.18
CA GLY A 158 15.64 -5.14 -3.52
C GLY A 158 16.08 -4.26 -2.33
N GLY A 159 16.16 -4.82 -1.11
CA GLY A 159 16.66 -4.12 0.07
C GLY A 159 18.12 -4.42 0.43
N ASP A 160 18.59 -3.87 1.55
CA ASP A 160 19.94 -4.10 2.08
C ASP A 160 19.98 -5.16 3.19
N GLY A 161 18.83 -5.70 3.60
CA GLY A 161 18.73 -6.69 4.66
C GLY A 161 18.84 -6.13 6.08
N ASP A 162 19.00 -4.81 6.23
CA ASP A 162 19.12 -4.16 7.53
C ASP A 162 17.77 -3.57 7.99
N LEU A 163 17.46 -3.71 9.28
CA LEU A 163 16.34 -3.02 9.92
C LEU A 163 16.88 -2.09 11.01
N ARG A 164 16.58 -0.79 10.90
CA ARG A 164 16.98 0.22 11.88
C ARG A 164 15.81 1.13 12.23
N PHE A 165 15.61 1.33 13.53
CA PHE A 165 14.79 2.43 14.04
C PHE A 165 15.71 3.61 14.36
N THR A 166 15.51 4.73 13.67
CA THR A 166 16.20 5.99 13.95
C THR A 166 15.23 6.94 14.63
N PHE A 167 15.60 7.43 15.81
CA PHE A 167 14.84 8.41 16.57
C PHE A 167 15.69 9.66 16.75
N ASN A 168 15.08 10.84 16.72
CA ASN A 168 15.77 12.13 16.91
C ASN A 168 14.99 13.04 17.85
N LYS A 169 15.71 13.76 18.72
CA LYS A 169 15.17 14.85 19.54
C LYS A 169 15.81 16.18 19.14
N GLN A 170 15.13 17.29 19.45
CA GLN A 170 15.54 18.61 19.00
C GLN A 170 16.78 19.13 19.74
N ALA A 171 16.87 18.90 21.05
CA ALA A 171 17.96 19.32 21.90
C ALA A 171 18.27 18.29 23.00
N ALA A 172 19.44 18.45 23.64
CA ALA A 172 19.87 17.55 24.72
C ALA A 172 18.87 17.49 25.88
N GLY A 173 18.27 18.62 26.25
CA GLY A 173 17.29 18.70 27.34
C GLY A 173 15.95 18.03 27.06
N ASP A 174 15.68 17.62 25.82
CA ASP A 174 14.42 16.96 25.44
C ASP A 174 14.43 15.47 25.79
N VAL A 175 13.27 14.83 25.58
CA VAL A 175 13.05 13.41 25.85
C VAL A 175 12.95 12.64 24.53
N LEU A 176 13.76 11.60 24.40
CA LEU A 176 13.64 10.57 23.38
C LEU A 176 13.70 9.22 24.08
N SER A 177 12.59 8.49 24.11
CA SER A 177 12.51 7.27 24.90
C SER A 177 11.50 6.26 24.37
N LEU A 178 11.69 5.02 24.80
CA LEU A 178 10.70 3.95 24.75
C LEU A 178 10.07 3.84 26.14
N LEU A 179 8.77 4.13 26.23
CA LEU A 179 8.00 4.05 27.47
C LEU A 179 7.19 2.76 27.51
N PHE A 180 7.44 1.94 28.52
CA PHE A 180 6.71 0.71 28.79
C PHE A 180 5.63 0.97 29.83
N GLN A 181 4.39 0.57 29.56
CA GLN A 181 3.23 0.89 30.39
C GLN A 181 2.40 -0.34 30.76
N SER A 182 1.67 -0.24 31.87
CA SER A 182 0.59 -1.15 32.25
C SER A 182 -0.59 -0.34 32.76
N GLY A 183 -1.79 -0.59 32.21
CA GLY A 183 -3.00 0.15 32.58
C GLY A 183 -2.86 1.67 32.41
N TRP A 184 -2.19 2.12 31.35
CA TRP A 184 -1.87 3.54 31.07
C TRP A 184 -0.89 4.22 32.04
N GLY A 185 -0.32 3.49 33.00
CA GLY A 185 0.75 3.98 33.88
C GLY A 185 2.14 3.57 33.40
N GLY A 186 3.09 4.50 33.39
CA GLY A 186 4.51 4.22 33.10
C GLY A 186 5.12 3.24 34.09
N ARG A 187 5.92 2.29 33.60
CA ARG A 187 6.61 1.27 34.42
C ARG A 187 8.11 1.22 34.18
N ALA A 188 8.52 1.41 32.94
CA ALA A 188 9.93 1.56 32.59
C ALA A 188 10.08 2.55 31.45
N GLU A 189 11.20 3.26 31.40
CA GLU A 189 11.54 4.20 30.34
C GLU A 189 13.02 4.04 29.98
N LEU A 190 13.30 3.76 28.71
CA LEU A 190 14.65 3.62 28.16
C LEU A 190 14.90 4.70 27.11
N GLY A 191 15.94 5.52 27.24
CA GLY A 191 16.27 6.51 26.23
C GLY A 191 17.21 7.63 26.67
N LEU A 192 17.22 8.72 25.89
CA LEU A 192 17.95 9.96 26.12
C LEU A 192 17.01 10.98 26.77
N VAL A 193 16.94 10.96 28.11
CA VAL A 193 15.88 11.64 28.87
C VAL A 193 16.44 12.81 29.67
N GLY A 194 16.25 14.03 29.16
CA GLY A 194 16.72 15.25 29.83
C GLY A 194 18.20 15.58 29.64
N ASP A 195 18.95 14.69 28.99
CA ASP A 195 20.29 14.87 28.45
C ASP A 195 20.59 13.82 27.38
N ASP A 196 21.83 13.79 26.88
CA ASP A 196 22.28 12.85 25.85
C ASP A 196 22.91 11.56 26.41
N ASP A 197 22.80 11.30 27.71
CA ASP A 197 23.22 10.03 28.31
C ASP A 197 22.11 8.98 28.12
N LEU A 198 22.48 7.72 27.84
CA LEU A 198 21.51 6.63 27.77
C LEU A 198 21.07 6.27 29.19
N ARG A 199 19.76 6.31 29.45
CA ARG A 199 19.17 6.06 30.77
C ARG A 199 18.11 4.97 30.71
N LEU A 200 18.05 4.16 31.76
CA LEU A 200 16.92 3.29 32.08
C LEU A 200 16.36 3.67 33.44
N LYS A 201 15.08 4.05 33.47
CA LYS A 201 14.35 4.34 34.70
C LYS A 201 13.19 3.37 34.86
N VAL A 202 12.81 3.09 36.10
CA VAL A 202 11.64 2.28 36.44
C VAL A 202 10.74 3.01 37.42
N SER A 203 9.45 2.69 37.41
CA SER A 203 8.45 3.31 38.26
C SER A 203 7.41 2.30 38.75
N PRO A 204 7.04 2.31 40.04
CA PRO A 204 5.96 1.45 40.54
C PRO A 204 4.57 1.93 40.10
N ASP A 205 4.39 3.25 39.90
CA ASP A 205 3.08 3.88 39.72
C ASP A 205 2.97 4.75 38.45
N GLY A 206 4.10 5.14 37.85
CA GLY A 206 4.21 6.07 36.73
C GLY A 206 4.48 7.52 37.14
N GLY A 207 4.50 7.81 38.44
CA GLY A 207 4.81 9.12 39.02
C GLY A 207 6.19 9.18 39.66
N ALA A 208 6.51 8.22 40.54
CA ALA A 208 7.83 8.14 41.19
C ALA A 208 8.80 7.34 40.33
N TRP A 209 9.92 7.94 39.90
CA TRP A 209 10.89 7.30 39.01
C TRP A 209 12.23 7.05 39.70
N HIS A 210 12.78 5.87 39.48
CA HIS A 210 14.10 5.46 39.95
C HIS A 210 15.02 5.18 38.76
N GLU A 211 16.19 5.83 38.72
CA GLU A 211 17.21 5.53 37.72
C GLU A 211 17.93 4.22 38.07
N ALA A 212 17.80 3.23 37.18
CA ALA A 212 18.43 1.92 37.31
C ALA A 212 19.81 1.89 36.64
N LEU A 213 19.93 2.50 35.47
CA LEU A 213 21.16 2.54 34.67
C LEU A 213 21.29 3.92 34.01
N ARG A 214 22.53 4.42 33.97
CA ARG A 214 22.95 5.53 33.12
C ARG A 214 24.28 5.18 32.45
N VAL A 215 24.43 5.50 31.17
CA VAL A 215 25.69 5.38 30.44
C VAL A 215 26.13 6.76 30.01
N ASP A 216 27.29 7.20 30.49
CA ASP A 216 27.89 8.48 30.12
C ASP A 216 28.30 8.45 28.64
N ARG A 217 27.78 9.40 27.87
CA ARG A 217 27.98 9.45 26.42
C ARG A 217 29.43 9.68 25.99
N SER A 218 30.27 10.26 26.85
CA SER A 218 31.64 10.64 26.53
C SER A 218 32.66 9.55 26.86
N THR A 219 32.38 8.75 27.89
CA THR A 219 33.29 7.74 28.43
C THR A 219 32.79 6.31 28.26
N GLY A 220 31.50 6.11 27.93
CA GLY A 220 30.87 4.79 27.87
C GLY A 220 30.72 4.11 29.23
N ARG A 221 30.97 4.82 30.34
CA ARG A 221 30.90 4.26 31.70
C ARG A 221 29.45 4.10 32.13
N ALA A 222 29.12 2.91 32.63
CA ALA A 222 27.82 2.60 33.21
C ALA A 222 27.79 2.93 34.71
N TRP A 223 26.73 3.61 35.15
CA TRP A 223 26.38 3.85 36.55
C TRP A 223 25.06 3.17 36.88
N PHE A 224 25.03 2.50 38.03
CA PHE A 224 23.82 1.93 38.62
C PHE A 224 23.41 2.78 39.82
N GLY A 225 22.46 3.68 39.62
CA GLY A 225 22.09 4.71 40.61
C GLY A 225 21.59 4.14 41.95
N GLN A 226 21.03 2.92 41.92
CA GLN A 226 20.59 2.18 43.11
C GLN A 226 21.57 1.07 43.54
N GLY A 227 22.79 1.06 42.96
CA GLY A 227 23.75 -0.03 43.09
C GLY A 227 23.39 -1.26 42.24
N ALA A 228 24.29 -2.24 42.23
CA ALA A 228 24.05 -3.55 41.63
C ALA A 228 24.10 -4.61 42.74
N THR A 229 22.96 -5.21 43.08
CA THR A 229 22.94 -6.32 44.04
C THR A 229 23.40 -7.61 43.34
N ARG A 230 24.56 -8.13 43.71
CA ARG A 230 25.00 -9.49 43.34
C ARG A 230 24.25 -10.49 44.22
N ARG A 231 23.39 -11.32 43.64
CA ARG A 231 22.77 -12.46 44.34
C ARG A 231 23.47 -13.74 43.92
N GLU A 232 24.41 -14.22 44.74
CA GLU A 232 24.93 -15.57 44.59
C GLU A 232 23.99 -16.56 45.28
N THR A 233 23.71 -17.69 44.64
CA THR A 233 23.01 -18.82 45.24
C THR A 233 23.95 -20.02 45.24
N THR A 234 24.46 -20.38 46.41
CA THR A 234 25.23 -21.62 46.59
C THR A 234 24.25 -22.74 46.94
N VAL A 235 24.11 -23.72 46.04
CA VAL A 235 23.33 -24.95 46.32
C VAL A 235 24.26 -25.96 46.99
N LEU A 236 23.94 -26.34 48.23
CA LEU A 236 24.67 -27.38 48.95
C LEU A 236 24.09 -28.75 48.57
N ALA A 237 24.79 -29.47 47.69
CA ALA A 237 24.40 -30.83 47.26
C ALA A 237 24.88 -31.94 48.22
N ALA A 238 25.64 -31.57 49.26
CA ALA A 238 26.11 -32.43 50.34
C ALA A 238 26.37 -31.60 51.60
N SER A 239 26.48 -32.25 52.75
CA SER A 239 26.85 -31.61 54.02
C SER A 239 28.28 -31.05 53.94
N GLY A 240 28.45 -29.76 54.27
CA GLY A 240 29.76 -29.11 54.30
C GLY A 240 29.71 -27.74 54.98
N SER A 241 30.87 -27.20 55.38
CA SER A 241 30.96 -25.82 55.86
C SER A 241 30.89 -24.85 54.69
N TRP A 242 30.07 -23.82 54.82
CA TRP A 242 30.00 -22.72 53.86
C TRP A 242 30.40 -21.42 54.53
N THR A 243 31.23 -20.64 53.86
CA THR A 243 31.63 -19.29 54.28
C THR A 243 31.02 -18.29 53.30
N PRO A 244 30.27 -17.27 53.78
CA PRO A 244 29.74 -16.23 52.90
C PRO A 244 30.87 -15.52 52.14
N PRO A 245 30.66 -15.15 50.87
CA PRO A 245 31.56 -14.24 50.18
C PRO A 245 31.56 -12.88 50.88
N SER A 246 32.74 -12.26 50.97
CA SER A 246 32.95 -10.89 51.45
C SER A 246 32.31 -9.85 50.55
#